data_AF-A0A958GHC6-F1
#
_entry.id   AF-A0A958GHC6-F1
#
_cell.length_a   1.000
_cell.length_b   1.000
_cell.length_c   1.000
_cell.angle_alpha   90.00
_cell.angle_beta   90.00
_cell.angle_gamma   90.00
#
_symmetry.space_group_name_H-M   'P 1'
#
loop_
_entity.id
_entity.type
_entity.pdbx_description
1 polymer ?
#
loop_
_entity_poly.entity_id
_entity_poly.type
_entity_poly.pdbx_seq_one_letter_code
_entity_poly.pdbx_strand_id
1 'polypeptide(L)'
;SAGSGHITSIGVDRVMFSLLEPGAVLQFHYFPFLTVQGCDVLPFDHPAGMQFIELRNCPVNQELMLRSINPLQRLLRGLRRTP
;
A
#
# COMPACT_ATOMS: atom_id res chain seq x y z
N SER A 1 6.81 9.41 -11.16
CA SER A 1 6.95 8.29 -12.12
C SER A 1 6.12 7.13 -11.60
N ALA A 2 5.39 6.42 -12.47
CA ALA A 2 4.81 5.14 -12.09
C ALA A 2 5.97 4.15 -11.96
N GLY A 3 6.25 3.68 -10.74
CA GLY A 3 7.36 2.76 -10.48
C GLY A 3 7.18 1.41 -11.18
N SER A 4 8.28 0.67 -11.35
CA SER A 4 8.32 -0.62 -12.03
C SER A 4 8.43 -1.79 -11.04
N GLY A 5 7.78 -2.92 -11.36
CA GLY A 5 7.72 -4.08 -10.49
C GLY A 5 6.93 -5.26 -11.07
N HIS A 6 6.80 -6.33 -10.30
CA HIS A 6 6.11 -7.56 -10.68
C HIS A 6 5.15 -8.01 -9.57
N ILE A 7 3.94 -8.42 -9.95
CA ILE A 7 3.00 -9.07 -9.03
C ILE A 7 3.31 -10.56 -9.03
N THR A 8 3.65 -11.09 -7.85
CA THR A 8 3.90 -12.53 -7.65
C THR A 8 2.59 -13.27 -7.43
N SER A 9 1.68 -12.74 -6.61
CA SER A 9 0.37 -13.35 -6.38
C SER A 9 -0.68 -12.35 -5.86
N ILE A 10 -1.94 -12.66 -6.10
CA ILE A 10 -3.09 -11.91 -5.60
C ILE A 10 -3.97 -12.87 -4.79
N GLY A 11 -4.17 -12.55 -3.52
CA GLY A 11 -5.09 -13.23 -2.63
C GLY A 11 -6.31 -12.37 -2.29
N VAL A 12 -7.20 -12.92 -1.47
CA VAL A 12 -8.44 -12.23 -1.05
C VAL A 12 -8.15 -10.97 -0.20
N ASP A 13 -7.09 -11.00 0.60
CA ASP A 13 -6.77 -9.97 1.59
C ASP A 13 -5.36 -9.37 1.43
N ARG A 14 -4.60 -9.86 0.44
CA ARG A 14 -3.19 -9.54 0.25
C ARG A 14 -2.79 -9.54 -1.22
N VAL A 15 -1.80 -8.73 -1.54
CA VAL A 15 -1.08 -8.73 -2.83
C VAL A 15 0.40 -8.91 -2.52
N MET A 16 1.02 -9.87 -3.20
CA MET A 16 2.45 -10.14 -3.14
C MET A 16 3.10 -9.60 -4.41
N PHE A 17 4.13 -8.79 -4.25
CA PHE A 17 4.80 -8.12 -5.37
C PHE A 17 6.25 -7.85 -5.04
N SER A 18 7.04 -7.52 -6.05
CA SER A 18 8.39 -6.97 -5.91
C SER A 18 8.50 -5.68 -6.71
N LEU A 19 9.32 -4.75 -6.23
CA LEU A 19 9.60 -3.49 -6.93
C LEU A 19 11.05 -3.47 -7.41
N LEU A 20 11.26 -2.92 -8.59
CA LEU A 20 12.59 -2.64 -9.13
C LEU A 20 13.08 -1.25 -8.68
N GLU A 21 12.16 -0.39 -8.25
CA GLU A 21 12.40 0.97 -7.75
C GLU A 21 11.89 1.12 -6.31
N PRO A 22 12.44 2.05 -5.51
CA PRO A 22 12.08 2.22 -4.10
C PRO A 22 10.67 2.84 -3.89
N GLY A 23 9.90 3.02 -4.97
CA GLY A 23 8.53 3.51 -4.89
C GLY A 23 7.70 3.10 -6.11
N ALA A 24 6.38 3.11 -5.93
CA ALA A 24 5.41 2.77 -6.96
C ALA A 24 4.05 3.39 -6.66
N VAL A 25 3.23 3.58 -7.69
CA VAL A 25 1.84 3.98 -7.53
C VAL A 25 0.96 2.79 -7.88
N LEU A 26 0.09 2.39 -6.96
CA LEU A 26 -0.79 1.23 -7.10
C LEU A 26 -2.25 1.66 -6.99
N GLN A 27 -3.10 1.14 -7.86
CA GLN A 27 -4.55 1.34 -7.73
C GLN A 27 -5.07 0.47 -6.58
N PHE A 28 -5.66 1.09 -5.55
CA PHE A 28 -6.14 0.36 -4.38
C PHE A 28 -7.22 1.14 -3.60
N HIS A 29 -8.37 0.51 -3.35
CA HIS A 29 -9.58 1.18 -2.82
C HIS A 29 -9.73 1.13 -1.28
N TYR A 30 -8.66 0.87 -0.51
CA TYR A 30 -8.76 0.56 0.94
C TYR A 30 -7.85 1.38 1.85
N PHE A 31 -7.29 2.50 1.35
CA PHE A 31 -6.57 3.45 2.20
C PHE A 31 -7.54 4.11 3.22
N PRO A 32 -7.15 4.39 4.49
CA PRO A 32 -5.84 4.26 5.14
C PRO A 32 -5.63 2.92 5.85
N PHE A 33 -6.39 1.88 5.51
CA PHE A 33 -6.37 0.59 6.19
C PHE A 33 -5.43 -0.42 5.51
N LEU A 34 -4.35 0.08 4.93
CA LEU A 34 -3.34 -0.72 4.26
C LEU A 34 -2.02 -0.65 5.02
N THR A 35 -1.25 -1.72 4.87
CA THR A 35 0.11 -1.81 5.37
C THR A 35 0.97 -2.61 4.40
N VAL A 36 2.22 -2.18 4.27
CA VAL A 36 3.32 -2.90 3.64
C VAL A 36 4.49 -2.78 4.62
N GLN A 37 5.13 -3.90 4.96
CA GLN A 37 6.28 -3.85 5.86
C GLN A 37 7.48 -3.27 5.12
N GLY A 38 8.17 -2.30 5.74
CA GLY A 38 9.36 -1.69 5.14
C GLY A 38 9.07 -0.68 4.04
N CYS A 39 7.82 -0.23 3.89
CA CYS A 39 7.45 0.86 2.98
C CYS A 39 6.56 1.88 3.72
N ASP A 40 6.65 3.14 3.29
CA ASP A 40 5.64 4.13 3.60
C ASP A 40 4.46 3.96 2.61
N VAL A 41 3.23 4.00 3.13
CA VAL A 41 2.00 3.91 2.34
C VAL A 41 1.23 5.22 2.47
N LEU A 42 1.12 5.95 1.38
CA LEU A 42 0.51 7.28 1.31
C LEU A 42 -0.70 7.27 0.37
N PRO A 43 -1.69 8.16 0.58
CA PRO A 43 -2.75 8.35 -0.40
C PRO A 43 -2.16 9.02 -1.65
N PHE A 44 -2.63 8.63 -2.83
CA PHE A 44 -2.27 9.29 -4.09
C PHE A 44 -3.55 9.71 -4.81
N ASP A 45 -3.78 11.01 -4.87
CA ASP A 45 -4.95 11.58 -5.53
C ASP A 45 -4.72 11.66 -7.04
N HIS A 46 -5.45 10.83 -7.79
CA HIS A 46 -5.47 10.91 -9.24
C HIS A 46 -6.72 11.68 -9.70
N PRO A 47 -6.59 12.65 -10.62
CA PRO A 47 -7.69 13.51 -11.07
C PRO A 47 -8.85 12.79 -11.78
N ALA A 48 -8.75 11.47 -11.99
CA ALA A 48 -9.78 10.65 -12.62
C ALA A 48 -10.76 10.00 -11.63
N GLY A 49 -10.71 10.39 -10.34
CA GLY A 49 -11.57 9.83 -9.30
C GLY A 49 -11.24 8.39 -8.89
N MET A 50 -10.17 7.82 -9.44
CA MET A 50 -9.62 6.52 -9.03
C MET A 50 -8.76 6.68 -7.78
N GLN A 51 -8.91 5.77 -6.82
CA GLN A 51 -8.11 5.77 -5.60
C GLN A 51 -6.82 4.99 -5.82
N PHE A 52 -5.70 5.68 -5.64
CA PHE A 52 -4.38 5.09 -5.67
C PHE A 52 -3.69 5.26 -4.32
N ILE A 53 -2.69 4.43 -4.10
CA ILE A 53 -1.71 4.59 -3.04
C ILE A 53 -0.34 4.80 -3.67
N GLU A 54 0.47 5.60 -3.00
CA GLU A 54 1.89 5.73 -3.30
C GLU A 54 2.68 4.95 -2.25
N LEU A 55 3.54 4.06 -2.73
CA LEU A 55 4.55 3.39 -1.94
C LEU A 55 5.86 4.18 -2.03
N ARG A 56 6.49 4.45 -0.90
CA ARG A 56 7.81 5.10 -0.82
C ARG A 56 8.74 4.33 0.11
N ASN A 57 10.05 4.55 -0.08
CA ASN A 57 11.11 4.00 0.77
C ASN A 57 11.06 2.46 0.88
N CYS A 58 10.62 1.78 -0.17
CA CYS A 58 10.50 0.33 -0.20
C CYS A 58 11.84 -0.36 -0.44
N PRO A 59 12.05 -1.58 0.12
CA PRO A 59 13.12 -2.44 -0.32
C PRO A 59 12.89 -2.90 -1.77
N VAL A 60 13.93 -2.82 -2.59
CA VAL A 60 13.92 -3.24 -3.99
C VAL A 60 14.34 -4.70 -4.15
N ASN A 61 13.86 -5.37 -5.20
CA ASN A 61 14.13 -6.78 -5.52
C ASN A 61 13.82 -7.76 -4.38
N GLN A 62 12.88 -7.38 -3.50
CA GLN A 62 12.39 -8.20 -2.40
C GLN A 62 10.89 -8.42 -2.55
N GLU A 63 10.41 -9.55 -2.04
CA GLU A 63 8.98 -9.82 -1.99
C GLU A 63 8.34 -9.01 -0.86
N LEU A 64 7.33 -8.23 -1.23
CA LEU A 64 6.58 -7.31 -0.38
C LEU A 64 5.11 -7.71 -0.33
N MET A 65 4.51 -7.57 0.86
CA MET A 65 3.09 -7.87 1.09
C MET A 65 2.30 -6.60 1.38
N LEU A 66 1.47 -6.22 0.41
CA LEU A 66 0.40 -5.26 0.63
C LEU A 66 -0.82 -6.00 1.15
N ARG A 67 -1.28 -5.62 2.33
CA ARG A 67 -2.49 -6.20 2.91
C ARG A 67 -3.30 -5.18 3.66
N SER A 68 -4.57 -5.52 3.84
CA SER A 68 -5.44 -4.80 4.77
C SER A 68 -4.98 -5.02 6.21
N ILE A 69 -4.95 -3.96 7.02
CA ILE A 69 -4.81 -4.11 8.47
C ILE A 69 -6.07 -4.74 9.06
N ASN A 70 -5.91 -5.50 10.14
CA ASN A 70 -7.02 -6.22 10.77
C ASN A 70 -8.00 -5.25 11.48
N PRO A 71 -9.24 -5.66 11.78
CA PRO A 71 -10.26 -4.78 12.36
C PRO A 71 -9.83 -4.08 13.64
N LEU A 72 -9.13 -4.79 14.54
CA LEU A 72 -8.64 -4.21 15.80
C LEU A 72 -7.63 -3.08 15.55
N GLN A 73 -6.69 -3.28 14.62
CA GLN A 73 -5.74 -2.24 14.21
C GLN A 73 -6.43 -1.03 13.57
N ARG A 74 -7.53 -1.25 12.83
CA ARG A 74 -8.34 -0.16 12.26
C ARG A 74 -8.96 0.70 13.35
N LEU A 75 -9.55 0.07 14.37
CA LEU A 75 -10.13 0.77 15.52
C LEU A 75 -9.07 1.59 16.25
N LEU A 76 -7.89 1.02 16.52
CA LEU A 76 -6.79 1.73 17.17
C LEU A 76 -6.28 2.93 16.36
N ARG A 77 -6.22 2.83 15.01
CA ARG A 77 -5.89 3.97 14.15
C ARG A 77 -6.98 5.04 14.14
N GLY A 78 -8.25 4.64 14.18
CA GLY A 78 -9.38 5.57 14.30
C GLY A 78 -9.36 6.35 15.61
N LEU A 79 -9.05 5.67 16.73
CA LEU A 79 -8.93 6.29 18.05
C LEU A 79 -7.72 7.24 18.18
N ARG A 80 -6.67 7.04 17.39
CA ARG A 80 -5.49 7.94 17.34
C ARG A 80 -5.71 9.23 16.52
N ARG A 81 -6.89 9.40 15.89
CA ARG A 81 -7.24 10.60 15.10
C ARG A 81 -8.06 11.63 15.89
N THR A 82 -8.12 11.54 17.22
CA THR A 82 -8.63 12.65 18.05
C THR A 82 -7.47 13.57 18.44
N PRO A 83 -7.53 14.89 18.11
CA PRO A 83 -6.64 15.86 18.72
C PRO A 83 -6.82 15.92 20.24
#